data_AF-V6HEF0-F1
#
_entry.id   AF-V6HEF0-F1
#
_cell.length_a   1.000
_cell.length_b   1.000
_cell.length_c   1.000
_cell.angle_alpha   90.00
_cell.angle_beta   90.00
_cell.angle_gamma   90.00
#
_symmetry.space_group_name_H-M   'P 1'
#
loop_
_entity.id
_entity.type
_entity.pdbx_description
1 polymer ?
#
loop_
_entity_poly.entity_id
_entity_poly.type
_entity_poly.pdbx_seq_one_letter_code
_entity_poly.pdbx_strand_id
1 'polypeptide(L)' 'MKYLETSQIIPSKGMSYTMYEIEGDDQILRMLTYIPDTDEVHVYHKPPVKKLYKPELCKAVQDVVFSELWKLGEERKKNK' A
#
# COMPACT_ATOMS: atom_id res chain seq x y z
N MET A 1 13.36 4.22 6.66
CA MET A 1 12.06 3.87 6.05
C MET A 1 11.10 3.41 7.13
N LYS A 2 9.83 3.74 7.00
CA LYS A 2 8.74 3.16 7.79
C LYS A 2 7.68 2.64 6.82
N TYR A 3 7.02 1.55 7.21
CA TYR A 3 5.92 0.99 6.43
C TYR A 3 4.64 1.11 7.25
N LEU A 4 3.62 1.63 6.60
CA LEU A 4 2.36 1.98 7.23
C LEU A 4 1.20 1.44 6.41
N GLU A 5 0.10 1.08 7.05
CA GLU A 5 -1.14 0.70 6.37
C GLU A 5 -2.36 1.42 6.94
N THR A 6 -3.35 1.56 6.07
CA THR A 6 -4.73 1.86 6.43
C THR A 6 -5.63 0.78 5.86
N SER A 7 -6.75 0.51 6.54
CA SER A 7 -7.75 -0.45 6.09
C SER A 7 -9.09 0.24 5.89
N GLN A 8 -9.81 -0.13 4.85
CA GLN A 8 -11.16 0.37 4.58
C GLN A 8 -12.00 -0.70 3.89
N ILE A 9 -13.30 -0.71 4.17
CA ILE A 9 -14.24 -1.62 3.51
C ILE A 9 -14.65 -1.01 2.17
N ILE A 10 -14.45 -1.76 1.08
CA ILE A 10 -14.92 -1.41 -0.25
C ILE A 10 -16.22 -2.19 -0.52
N PRO A 11 -17.35 -1.49 -0.72
CA PRO A 11 -18.59 -2.15 -1.13
C PRO A 11 -18.37 -3.07 -2.32
N SER A 12 -18.89 -4.30 -2.25
CA SER A 12 -18.75 -5.35 -3.27
C SER A 12 -17.37 -5.99 -3.45
N LYS A 13 -16.30 -5.45 -2.83
CA LYS A 13 -14.94 -6.02 -2.93
C LYS A 13 -14.34 -6.50 -1.61
N GLY A 14 -14.92 -6.12 -0.47
CA GLY A 14 -14.42 -6.54 0.84
C GLY A 14 -13.37 -5.58 1.42
N MET A 15 -12.45 -6.11 2.23
CA MET A 15 -11.48 -5.27 2.94
C MET A 15 -10.31 -4.88 2.03
N SER A 16 -10.07 -3.57 1.91
CA SER A 16 -8.93 -3.02 1.19
C SER A 16 -7.88 -2.52 2.18
N TYR A 17 -6.63 -2.88 1.91
CA TYR A 17 -5.45 -2.42 2.64
C TYR A 17 -4.63 -1.53 1.71
N THR A 18 -4.43 -0.29 2.13
CA THR A 18 -3.52 0.63 1.45
C THR A 18 -2.27 0.76 2.28
N MET A 19 -1.13 0.42 1.68
CA MET A 19 0.17 0.45 2.35
C MET A 19 1.09 1.49 1.73
N TYR A 20 1.95 2.06 2.56
CA TYR A 20 2.86 3.15 2.22
C TYR A 20 4.27 2.80 2.69
N GLU A 21 5.24 3.02 1.82
CA GLU A 21 6.63 3.19 2.22
C GLU A 21 6.87 4.70 2.36
N ILE A 22 7.30 5.11 3.56
CA ILE A 22 7.60 6.51 3.85
C ILE A 22 9.05 6.71 4.28
N GLU A 23 9.55 7.91 3.98
CA GLU A 23 10.83 8.44 4.42
C GLU A 23 10.64 9.71 5.26
N GLY A 24 11.51 9.90 6.25
CA GLY A 24 11.46 11.06 7.15
C GLY A 24 10.16 11.11 7.97
N ASP A 25 9.56 12.29 8.03
CA ASP A 25 8.35 12.53 8.81
C ASP A 25 7.12 11.87 8.17
N ASP A 26 6.85 12.13 6.89
CA ASP A 26 5.63 11.65 6.20
C ASP A 26 5.76 11.55 4.66
N GLN A 27 6.97 11.58 4.11
CA GLN A 27 7.15 11.59 2.66
C GLN A 27 6.89 10.20 2.08
N ILE A 28 5.87 10.07 1.22
CA ILE A 28 5.53 8.80 0.58
C ILE A 28 6.47 8.56 -0.61
N LEU A 29 7.20 7.45 -0.57
CA LEU A 29 8.05 7.00 -1.66
C LEU A 29 7.29 6.06 -2.60
N ARG A 30 6.62 5.07 -2.01
CA ARG A 30 5.86 4.03 -2.71
C ARG A 30 4.54 3.77 -2.02
N MET A 31 3.54 3.38 -2.80
CA MET A 31 2.21 3.06 -2.30
C MET A 31 1.69 1.82 -3.00
N LEU A 32 1.02 0.94 -2.28
CA LEU A 32 0.27 -0.17 -2.86
C LEU A 32 -1.12 -0.28 -2.25
N THR A 33 -2.05 -0.84 -3.01
CA THR A 33 -3.38 -1.23 -2.54
C THR A 33 -3.55 -2.72 -2.77
N TYR A 34 -3.95 -3.43 -1.72
CA TYR A 34 -4.23 -4.85 -1.75
C TYR A 34 -5.68 -5.11 -1.29
N ILE A 35 -6.42 -5.88 -2.06
CA ILE A 35 -7.75 -6.39 -1.71
C ILE A 35 -7.68 -7.92 -1.80
N PRO A 36 -7.57 -8.63 -0.66
CA PRO A 36 -7.41 -10.09 -0.65
C PRO A 36 -8.60 -10.81 -1.30
N ASP A 37 -9.81 -10.36 -1.01
CA ASP A 37 -11.06 -11.04 -1.39
C ASP A 37 -11.25 -11.09 -2.92
N THR A 38 -10.71 -10.09 -3.65
CA THR A 38 -10.76 -10.05 -5.12
C THR A 38 -9.40 -10.32 -5.77
N ASP A 39 -8.40 -10.69 -4.97
CA ASP A 39 -7.01 -10.86 -5.39
C ASP A 39 -6.50 -9.66 -6.23
N GLU A 40 -6.82 -8.44 -5.81
CA GLU A 40 -6.37 -7.22 -6.48
C GLU A 40 -5.13 -6.65 -5.77
N VAL A 41 -4.06 -6.43 -6.53
CA VAL A 41 -2.86 -5.72 -6.06
C VAL A 41 -2.52 -4.62 -7.05
N HIS A 42 -2.44 -3.39 -6.58
CA HIS A 42 -2.08 -2.22 -7.36
C HIS A 42 -0.87 -1.51 -6.75
N VAL A 43 0.19 -1.32 -7.52
CA VAL A 43 1.45 -0.70 -7.08
C VAL A 43 1.68 0.64 -7.77
N TYR A 44 2.14 1.63 -6.99
CA TYR A 44 2.34 3.01 -7.41
C TYR A 44 3.74 3.48 -7.03
N HIS A 45 4.64 3.53 -8.02
CA HIS A 45 6.02 4.05 -7.86
C HIS A 45 6.10 5.57 -7.74
N LYS A 46 5.08 6.26 -8.28
CA LYS A 46 4.92 7.72 -8.19
C LYS A 46 3.53 7.97 -7.65
N PRO A 47 3.32 7.84 -6.33
CA PRO A 47 2.00 8.03 -5.74
C PRO A 47 1.46 9.43 -6.07
N PRO A 48 0.15 9.58 -6.33
CA PRO A 48 -0.44 10.89 -6.62
C PRO A 48 -0.37 11.84 -5.43
N VAL A 49 -0.29 11.28 -4.22
CA VAL A 49 -0.14 12.01 -2.96
C VAL A 49 1.29 11.81 -2.46
N LYS A 50 1.99 12.92 -2.20
CA LYS A 50 3.41 12.88 -1.78
C LYS A 50 3.62 12.86 -0.26
N LYS A 51 2.59 13.23 0.51
CA LYS A 51 2.65 13.29 1.98
C LYS A 51 1.51 12.50 2.59
N LEU A 52 1.81 11.68 3.59
CA LEU A 52 0.79 10.90 4.29
C LEU A 52 -0.17 11.82 5.04
N TYR A 53 -1.47 11.60 4.86
CA TYR A 53 -2.50 12.35 5.57
C TYR A 53 -2.91 11.56 6.82
N LYS A 54 -2.82 12.20 7.98
CA LYS A 54 -3.12 11.60 9.29
C LYS A 54 -2.34 10.29 9.55
N PRO A 55 -0.99 10.36 9.63
CA PRO A 55 -0.14 9.20 9.92
C PRO A 55 -0.54 8.49 11.22
N GLU A 56 -1.16 9.19 12.17
CA GLU A 56 -1.65 8.64 13.44
C GLU A 56 -2.77 7.60 13.29
N LEU A 57 -3.49 7.59 12.15
CA LEU A 57 -4.51 6.58 11.84
C LEU A 57 -3.93 5.34 11.16
N CYS A 58 -2.65 5.40 10.78
CA CYS A 58 -1.98 4.29 10.12
C CYS A 58 -1.45 3.29 11.14
N LYS A 59 -1.51 2.01 10.78
CA LYS A 59 -0.87 0.94 11.54
C LYS A 59 0.52 0.69 10.98
N ALA A 60 1.48 0.36 11.85
CA ALA A 60 2.80 -0.06 11.43
C ALA A 60 2.72 -1.43 10.74
N VAL A 61 3.41 -1.56 9.61
CA VAL A 61 3.54 -2.80 8.85
C VAL A 61 4.99 -3.24 8.87
N GLN A 62 5.20 -4.56 8.87
CA GLN A 62 6.54 -5.11 8.71
C GLN A 62 7.03 -4.94 7.28
N ASP A 63 8.31 -4.59 7.11
CA ASP A 63 8.95 -4.47 5.79
C ASP A 63 8.65 -5.68 4.88
N VAL A 64 8.76 -6.90 5.42
CA VAL A 64 8.55 -8.14 4.65
C VAL A 64 7.14 -8.21 4.04
N VAL A 65 6.11 -7.76 4.76
CA VAL A 65 4.73 -7.80 4.28
C VAL A 65 4.56 -6.83 3.10
N PHE A 66 5.10 -5.62 3.23
CA PHE A 66 5.08 -4.64 2.15
C PHE A 66 5.87 -5.13 0.93
N SER A 67 7.09 -5.64 1.16
CA SER A 67 8.01 -6.08 0.10
C SER A 67 7.44 -7.24 -0.72
N GLU A 68 6.82 -8.24 -0.06
CA GLU A 68 6.20 -9.38 -0.76
C GLU A 68 4.98 -8.94 -1.59
N LEU A 69 4.08 -8.12 -1.03
CA LEU A 69 2.93 -7.58 -1.77
C LEU A 69 3.36 -6.65 -2.91
N TRP A 70 4.41 -5.86 -2.70
CA TRP A 70 4.98 -5.02 -3.74
C TRP A 70 5.50 -5.85 -4.91
N LYS A 71 6.28 -6.89 -4.62
CA LYS A 71 6.80 -7.82 -5.63
C LYS A 71 5.66 -8.47 -6.41
N LEU A 72 4.63 -8.94 -5.73
CA LEU A 72 3.44 -9.52 -6.34
C LEU A 72 2.74 -8.53 -7.30
N GLY A 73 2.57 -7.27 -6.86
CA GLY A 73 1.98 -6.23 -7.70
C GLY A 73 2.81 -5.88 -8.93
N GLU A 74 4.14 -5.84 -8.79
CA GLU A 74 5.07 -5.61 -9.89
C GLU A 74 5.03 -6.74 -10.93
N GLU A 75 4.99 -8.00 -10.48
CA GLU A 75 4.85 -9.17 -11.34
C GLU A 75 3.52 -9.12 -12.13
N ARG A 76 2.42 -8.79 -11.47
CA ARG A 76 1.10 -8.64 -12.12
C ARG A 76 1.05 -7.50 -13.12
N LYS A 77 1.75 -6.40 -12.86
CA LYS A 77 1.84 -5.26 -13.78
C LYS A 77 2.62 -5.60 -15.05
N LYS A 78 3.66 -6.43 -14.96
CA LYS A 78 4.44 -6.87 -16.12
C LYS A 78 3.67 -7.84 -17.03
N ASN A 79 2.70 -8.57 -16.47
CA ASN A 79 1.89 -9.55 -17.19
C ASN A 79 0.60 -8.97 -17.80
N LYS A 80 0.41 -7.64 -17.72
CA LYS A 80 -0.69 -6.89 -18.36
C LYS A 80 -0.17 -6.07 -19.52
#